data_AF-A0A5B0PZ79-F1
#
_entry.id   AF-A0A5B0PZ79-F1
#
_cell.length_a   1.000
_cell.length_b   1.000
_cell.length_c   1.000
_cell.angle_alpha   90.00
_cell.angle_beta   90.00
_cell.angle_gamma   90.00
#
_symmetry.space_group_name_H-M   'P 1'
#
loop_
_entity.id
_entity.type
_entity.pdbx_description
1 polymer ?
#
loop_
_entity_poly.entity_id
_entity_poly.type
_entity_poly.pdbx_seq_one_letter_code
_entity_poly.pdbx_strand_id
1 'polypeptide(L)'
;MAEELTQYLSALYTNPDPSIKSNANQWLQSFQKAEQAWLTSDLILKTQDAPIECKLFAAQTFRAKITFDLDQLPEPHRLQLRDSLLTALSQDSIISSKIILVQLCLSLADLALQLPEWPTVVTDLIEQFGKNPQTVPILLEFLTVFPQEIVGNQKIKILVRTPFSSRLQNHYMLRLASSC
;
A
#
# COMPACT_ATOMS: atom_id res chain seq x y z
N MET A 1 6.06 4.90 -20.36
CA MET A 1 5.47 5.01 -19.00
C MET A 1 6.44 4.64 -17.86
N ALA A 2 6.87 3.38 -17.68
CA ALA A 2 7.78 3.04 -16.56
C ALA A 2 9.18 3.70 -16.69
N GLU A 3 9.71 3.76 -17.91
CA GLU A 3 10.94 4.49 -18.23
C GLU A 3 10.79 6.00 -18.00
N GLU A 4 9.67 6.59 -18.43
CA GLU A 4 9.34 8.01 -18.19
C GLU A 4 9.26 8.32 -16.69
N LEU A 5 8.60 7.46 -15.91
CA LEU A 5 8.52 7.61 -14.46
C LEU A 5 9.92 7.62 -13.82
N THR A 6 10.80 6.73 -14.29
CA THR A 6 12.19 6.67 -13.82
C THR A 6 12.94 7.96 -14.17
N GLN A 7 12.75 8.48 -15.39
CA GLN A 7 13.34 9.74 -15.82
C GLN A 7 12.85 10.93 -14.98
N TYR A 8 11.55 11.04 -14.74
CA TYR A 8 10.97 12.13 -13.95
C TYR A 8 11.34 12.04 -12.46
N LEU A 9 11.41 10.85 -11.87
CA LEU A 9 11.92 10.69 -10.51
C LEU A 9 13.41 11.06 -10.42
N SER A 10 14.22 10.63 -11.37
CA SER A 10 15.63 11.03 -11.45
C SER A 10 15.77 12.55 -11.54
N ALA A 11 15.00 13.20 -12.42
CA ALA A 11 14.99 14.65 -12.55
C ALA A 11 14.57 15.35 -11.25
N LEU A 12 13.55 14.83 -10.55
CA LEU A 12 13.07 15.39 -9.29
C LEU A 12 14.14 15.36 -8.19
N TYR A 13 14.92 14.27 -8.08
CA TYR A 13 15.89 14.13 -6.99
C TYR A 13 17.28 14.68 -7.33
N THR A 14 17.72 14.59 -8.60
CA THR A 14 19.11 14.85 -8.97
C THR A 14 19.33 16.17 -9.70
N ASN A 15 18.31 16.73 -10.36
CA ASN A 15 18.49 17.92 -11.18
C ASN A 15 18.61 19.18 -10.30
N PRO A 16 19.63 20.03 -10.47
CA PRO A 16 19.76 21.25 -9.67
C PRO A 16 18.77 22.36 -10.06
N ASP A 17 18.21 22.33 -11.28
CA ASP A 17 17.28 23.35 -11.77
C ASP A 17 15.89 23.23 -11.11
N PRO A 18 15.44 24.26 -10.36
CA PRO A 18 14.12 24.25 -9.72
C PRO A 18 12.96 24.12 -10.70
N SER A 19 13.09 24.65 -11.92
CA SER A 19 12.04 24.58 -12.94
C SER A 19 11.84 23.15 -13.45
N ILE A 20 12.93 22.41 -13.65
CA ILE A 20 12.90 20.99 -14.05
C ILE A 20 12.30 20.13 -12.93
N LYS A 21 12.71 20.38 -11.67
CA LYS A 21 12.12 19.71 -10.51
C LYS A 21 10.61 19.97 -10.38
N SER A 22 10.18 21.22 -10.58
CA SER A 22 8.77 21.58 -10.55
C SER A 22 7.97 20.85 -11.65
N ASN A 23 8.49 20.81 -12.87
CA ASN A 23 7.87 20.11 -13.98
C ASN A 23 7.77 18.60 -13.70
N ALA A 24 8.86 17.99 -13.21
CA ALA A 24 8.87 16.59 -12.84
C ALA A 24 7.84 16.25 -11.75
N ASN A 25 7.76 17.09 -10.70
CA ASN A 25 6.77 16.93 -9.65
C ASN A 25 5.33 17.04 -10.20
N GLN A 26 5.06 18.00 -11.09
CA GLN A 26 3.75 18.14 -11.72
C GLN A 26 3.37 16.92 -12.57
N TRP A 27 4.31 16.38 -13.33
CA TRP A 27 4.10 15.16 -14.11
C TRP A 27 3.81 13.97 -13.20
N LEU A 28 4.59 13.78 -12.12
CA LEU A 28 4.41 12.68 -11.16
C LEU A 28 3.06 12.75 -10.44
N GLN A 29 2.61 13.95 -10.07
CA GLN A 29 1.27 14.15 -9.50
C GLN A 29 0.16 13.83 -10.49
N SER A 30 0.37 14.13 -11.77
CA SER A 30 -0.59 13.80 -12.84
C SER A 30 -0.63 12.30 -13.09
N PHE A 31 0.54 11.65 -13.11
CA PHE A 31 0.66 10.20 -13.19
C PHE A 31 -0.10 9.53 -12.05
N GLN A 32 0.06 9.97 -10.81
CA GLN A 32 -0.63 9.38 -9.65
C GLN A 32 -2.16 9.38 -9.76
N LYS A 33 -2.76 10.26 -10.58
CA LYS A 33 -4.21 10.32 -10.80
C LYS A 33 -4.66 9.46 -11.98
N ALA A 34 -3.78 9.20 -12.95
CA ALA A 34 -4.10 8.44 -14.16
C ALA A 34 -4.44 6.97 -13.84
N GLU A 35 -5.41 6.37 -14.54
CA GLU A 35 -5.80 4.96 -14.35
C GLU A 35 -4.61 3.99 -14.57
N GLN A 36 -3.73 4.31 -15.52
CA GLN A 36 -2.53 3.54 -15.87
C GLN A 36 -1.52 3.44 -14.72
N ALA A 37 -1.65 4.28 -13.68
CA ALA A 37 -0.82 4.22 -12.49
C ALA A 37 -0.94 2.88 -11.75
N TRP A 38 -2.12 2.23 -11.80
CA TRP A 38 -2.32 0.91 -11.21
C TRP A 38 -1.35 -0.12 -11.82
N LEU A 39 -1.39 -0.26 -13.15
CA LEU A 39 -0.57 -1.22 -13.89
C LEU A 39 0.92 -0.87 -13.85
N THR A 40 1.25 0.41 -13.98
CA THR A 40 2.65 0.85 -14.00
C THR A 40 3.31 0.66 -12.62
N SER A 41 2.59 0.97 -11.54
CA SER A 41 3.09 0.75 -10.18
C SER A 41 3.27 -0.74 -9.89
N ASP A 42 2.34 -1.59 -10.35
CA ASP A 42 2.45 -3.04 -10.22
C ASP A 42 3.72 -3.59 -10.88
N LEU A 43 3.96 -3.17 -12.13
CA LEU A 43 5.13 -3.55 -12.90
C LEU A 43 6.43 -3.15 -12.18
N ILE A 44 6.50 -1.92 -11.66
CA ILE A 44 7.69 -1.40 -10.97
C ILE A 44 7.97 -2.21 -9.71
N LEU A 45 6.94 -2.51 -8.90
CA LEU A 45 7.11 -3.27 -7.65
C LEU A 45 7.58 -4.71 -7.91
N LYS A 46 7.12 -5.33 -9.00
CA LYS A 46 7.50 -6.69 -9.41
C LYS A 46 8.86 -6.74 -10.14
N THR A 47 9.40 -5.61 -10.56
CA THR A 47 10.71 -5.55 -11.24
C THR A 47 11.82 -5.59 -10.20
N GLN A 48 12.60 -6.68 -10.18
CA GLN A 48 13.65 -6.88 -9.17
C GLN A 48 14.68 -5.75 -9.15
N ASP A 49 15.16 -5.31 -10.31
CA ASP A 49 16.23 -4.31 -10.44
C ASP A 49 15.72 -2.86 -10.58
N ALA A 50 14.43 -2.61 -10.35
CA ALA A 50 13.92 -1.24 -10.40
C ALA A 50 14.53 -0.39 -9.25
N PRO A 51 14.88 0.89 -9.52
CA PRO A 51 15.44 1.77 -8.50
C PRO A 51 14.56 1.88 -7.26
N ILE A 52 15.20 2.05 -6.09
CA ILE A 52 14.51 2.07 -4.81
C ILE A 52 13.49 3.22 -4.72
N GLU A 53 13.82 4.36 -5.32
CA GLU A 53 12.97 5.54 -5.40
C GLU A 53 11.72 5.26 -6.26
N CYS A 54 11.88 4.52 -7.36
CA CYS A 54 10.77 4.09 -8.21
C CYS A 54 9.83 3.15 -7.45
N LYS A 55 10.37 2.17 -6.72
CA LYS A 55 9.56 1.25 -5.91
C LYS A 55 8.85 1.96 -4.77
N LEU A 56 9.52 2.89 -4.09
CA LEU A 56 8.89 3.69 -3.04
C LEU A 56 7.75 4.54 -3.61
N PHE A 57 7.98 5.22 -4.73
CA PHE A 57 6.95 6.01 -5.40
C PHE A 57 5.77 5.14 -5.86
N ALA A 58 6.03 3.95 -6.40
CA ALA A 58 4.99 3.00 -6.78
C ALA A 58 4.16 2.52 -5.57
N ALA A 59 4.80 2.20 -4.44
CA ALA A 59 4.11 1.81 -3.21
C ALA A 59 3.22 2.93 -2.65
N GLN A 60 3.74 4.17 -2.63
CA GLN A 60 2.97 5.35 -2.21
C GLN A 60 1.79 5.63 -3.16
N THR A 61 2.02 5.47 -4.46
CA THR A 61 0.98 5.63 -5.48
C THR A 61 -0.13 4.60 -5.29
N PHE A 62 0.22 3.32 -5.04
CA PHE A 62 -0.77 2.29 -4.72
C PHE A 62 -1.61 2.64 -3.50
N ARG A 63 -0.99 3.08 -2.40
CA ARG A 63 -1.74 3.46 -1.20
C ARG A 63 -2.74 4.57 -1.49
N ALA A 64 -2.30 5.62 -2.18
CA ALA A 64 -3.16 6.73 -2.56
C ALA A 64 -4.33 6.26 -3.43
N LYS A 65 -4.03 5.44 -4.43
CA LYS A 65 -5.00 4.83 -5.35
C LYS A 65 -6.03 3.95 -4.62
N ILE A 66 -5.60 3.10 -3.69
CA ILE A 66 -6.50 2.28 -2.86
C ILE A 66 -7.36 3.13 -1.93
N THR A 67 -6.82 4.25 -1.46
CA THR A 67 -7.55 5.16 -0.57
C THR A 67 -8.62 5.95 -1.31
N PHE A 68 -8.30 6.47 -2.51
CA PHE A 68 -9.11 7.50 -3.16
C PHE A 68 -9.78 7.06 -4.46
N ASP A 69 -9.25 6.06 -5.14
CA ASP A 69 -9.60 5.69 -6.52
C ASP A 69 -9.97 4.20 -6.66
N LEU A 70 -10.24 3.49 -5.56
CA LEU A 70 -10.51 2.04 -5.59
C LEU A 70 -11.76 1.69 -6.41
N ASP A 71 -12.69 2.63 -6.57
CA ASP A 71 -13.86 2.52 -7.43
C ASP A 71 -13.52 2.38 -8.92
N GLN A 72 -12.31 2.78 -9.34
CA GLN A 72 -11.79 2.50 -10.70
C GLN A 72 -11.60 0.99 -10.95
N LEU A 73 -11.52 0.17 -9.88
CA LEU A 73 -11.36 -1.27 -9.97
C LEU A 73 -12.65 -1.99 -9.56
N PRO A 74 -13.40 -2.61 -10.51
CA PRO A 74 -14.56 -3.42 -10.19
C PRO A 74 -14.17 -4.74 -9.48
N GLU A 75 -15.14 -5.40 -8.87
CA GLU A 75 -15.05 -6.71 -8.22
C GLU A 75 -15.01 -7.83 -9.28
N PRO A 76 -13.87 -8.00 -9.98
CA PRO A 76 -12.89 -9.02 -9.58
C PRO A 76 -11.44 -8.50 -9.54
N HIS A 77 -11.18 -7.30 -10.08
CA HIS A 77 -9.84 -6.73 -10.17
C HIS A 77 -9.26 -6.36 -8.79
N ARG A 78 -10.12 -6.11 -7.78
CA ARG A 78 -9.65 -5.87 -6.41
C ARG A 78 -9.00 -7.09 -5.76
N LEU A 79 -9.48 -8.30 -6.05
CA LEU A 79 -8.84 -9.54 -5.60
C LEU A 79 -7.51 -9.78 -6.32
N GLN A 80 -7.44 -9.48 -7.63
CA GLN A 80 -6.18 -9.53 -8.37
C GLN A 80 -5.16 -8.51 -7.87
N LEU A 81 -5.62 -7.34 -7.43
CA LEU A 81 -4.79 -6.33 -6.78
C LEU A 81 -4.24 -6.86 -5.45
N ARG A 82 -5.06 -7.50 -4.61
CA ARG A 82 -4.59 -8.17 -3.39
C ARG A 82 -3.47 -9.15 -3.71
N ASP A 83 -3.69 -10.06 -4.67
CA ASP A 83 -2.71 -11.09 -5.03
C ASP A 83 -1.41 -10.47 -5.57
N SER A 84 -1.53 -9.36 -6.30
CA SER A 84 -0.39 -8.59 -6.79
C SER A 84 0.41 -7.93 -5.66
N LEU A 85 -0.26 -7.33 -4.67
CA LEU A 85 0.40 -6.78 -3.47
C LEU A 85 1.10 -7.87 -2.65
N LEU A 86 0.47 -9.02 -2.46
CA LEU A 86 1.08 -10.17 -1.76
C LEU A 86 2.32 -10.69 -2.50
N THR A 87 2.27 -10.73 -3.83
CA THR A 87 3.40 -11.11 -4.68
C THR A 87 4.54 -10.08 -4.56
N ALA A 88 4.23 -8.79 -4.58
CA ALA A 88 5.21 -7.72 -4.41
C ALA A 88 5.87 -7.77 -3.03
N LEU A 89 5.11 -7.97 -1.95
CA LEU A 89 5.63 -8.09 -0.59
C LEU A 89 6.65 -9.22 -0.43
N SER A 90 6.54 -10.27 -1.26
CA SER A 90 7.42 -11.43 -1.23
C SER A 90 8.77 -11.20 -1.95
N GLN A 91 8.99 -10.04 -2.58
CA GLN A 91 10.24 -9.75 -3.26
C GLN A 91 11.35 -9.39 -2.26
N ASP A 92 12.55 -9.94 -2.43
CA ASP A 92 13.70 -9.67 -1.55
C ASP A 92 14.04 -8.17 -1.46
N SER A 93 13.89 -7.46 -2.58
CA SER A 93 14.10 -6.01 -2.66
C SER A 93 13.10 -5.19 -1.85
N ILE A 94 11.93 -5.74 -1.54
CA ILE A 94 10.91 -5.14 -0.69
C ILE A 94 11.18 -5.49 0.77
N ILE A 95 11.45 -6.76 1.07
CA ILE A 95 11.73 -7.24 2.43
C ILE A 95 12.95 -6.53 3.03
N SER A 96 13.99 -6.31 2.23
CA SER A 96 15.21 -5.60 2.63
C SER A 96 15.02 -4.09 2.83
N SER A 97 13.94 -3.50 2.31
CA SER A 97 13.65 -2.07 2.40
C SER A 97 12.49 -1.79 3.34
N LYS A 98 12.81 -1.47 4.60
CA LYS A 98 11.80 -1.22 5.65
C LYS A 98 10.76 -0.18 5.22
N ILE A 99 11.20 0.90 4.57
CA ILE A 99 10.30 1.99 4.16
C ILE A 99 9.26 1.52 3.12
N ILE A 100 9.67 0.69 2.15
CA ILE A 100 8.76 0.21 1.11
C ILE A 100 7.85 -0.89 1.68
N LEU A 101 8.40 -1.78 2.50
CA LEU A 101 7.63 -2.82 3.19
C LEU A 101 6.46 -2.21 3.98
N VAL A 102 6.74 -1.19 4.79
CA VAL A 102 5.72 -0.46 5.58
C VAL A 102 4.64 0.12 4.65
N GLN A 103 5.02 0.79 3.55
CA GLN A 103 4.06 1.39 2.61
C GLN A 103 3.16 0.34 1.94
N LEU A 104 3.70 -0.83 1.59
CA LEU A 104 2.90 -1.91 1.01
C LEU A 104 2.02 -2.61 2.04
N CYS A 105 2.48 -2.80 3.28
CA CYS A 105 1.64 -3.31 4.35
C CYS A 105 0.47 -2.36 4.66
N LEU A 106 0.71 -1.05 4.65
CA LEU A 106 -0.34 -0.03 4.78
C LEU A 106 -1.32 -0.07 3.60
N SER A 107 -0.82 -0.18 2.37
CA SER A 107 -1.64 -0.33 1.17
C SER A 107 -2.53 -1.58 1.25
N LEU A 108 -1.96 -2.71 1.68
CA LEU A 108 -2.70 -3.96 1.84
C LEU A 108 -3.73 -3.88 2.98
N ALA A 109 -3.41 -3.20 4.08
CA ALA A 109 -4.33 -2.94 5.17
C ALA A 109 -5.54 -2.12 4.69
N ASP A 110 -5.29 -1.02 3.97
CA ASP A 110 -6.32 -0.16 3.40
C ASP A 110 -7.22 -0.92 2.41
N LEU A 111 -6.64 -1.81 1.59
CA LEU A 111 -7.40 -2.67 0.69
C LEU A 111 -8.22 -3.70 1.47
N ALA A 112 -7.63 -4.39 2.43
CA ALA A 112 -8.28 -5.42 3.22
C ALA A 112 -9.51 -4.90 3.98
N LEU A 113 -9.46 -3.66 4.49
CA LEU A 113 -10.60 -3.02 5.15
C LEU A 113 -11.74 -2.65 4.19
N GLN A 114 -11.45 -2.56 2.89
CA GLN A 114 -12.38 -2.24 1.82
C GLN A 114 -12.76 -3.46 0.96
N LEU A 115 -12.34 -4.67 1.35
CA LEU A 115 -12.52 -5.90 0.57
C LEU A 115 -13.31 -6.97 1.38
N PRO A 116 -14.66 -6.88 1.44
CA PRO A 116 -15.49 -7.80 2.22
C PRO A 116 -15.38 -9.27 1.78
N GLU A 117 -14.95 -9.52 0.55
CA GLU A 117 -14.69 -10.85 -0.01
C GLU A 117 -13.46 -11.53 0.62
N TRP A 118 -12.65 -10.80 1.39
CA TRP A 118 -11.47 -11.32 2.07
C TRP A 118 -11.58 -11.27 3.61
N PRO A 119 -12.45 -12.08 4.23
CA PRO A 119 -12.66 -12.04 5.68
C PRO A 119 -11.52 -12.67 6.50
N THR A 120 -10.67 -13.48 5.87
CA THR A 120 -9.61 -14.30 6.49
C THR A 120 -8.23 -13.64 6.48
N VAL A 121 -8.14 -12.32 6.24
CA VAL A 121 -6.90 -11.53 6.07
C VAL A 121 -5.74 -11.99 6.96
N VAL A 122 -5.94 -12.00 8.28
CA VAL A 122 -4.87 -12.33 9.23
C VAL A 122 -4.46 -13.79 9.15
N THR A 123 -5.42 -14.71 9.04
CA THR A 123 -5.15 -16.14 8.93
C THR A 123 -4.37 -16.45 7.66
N ASP A 124 -4.80 -15.89 6.52
CA ASP A 124 -4.15 -16.11 5.23
C ASP A 124 -2.70 -15.58 5.24
N LEU A 125 -2.46 -14.42 5.85
CA LEU A 125 -1.11 -13.87 6.01
C LEU A 125 -0.22 -14.69 6.94
N ILE A 126 -0.78 -15.26 8.02
CA ILE A 126 -0.04 -16.20 8.89
C ILE A 126 0.35 -17.44 8.10
N GLU A 127 -0.57 -17.99 7.32
CA GLU A 127 -0.31 -19.19 6.52
C GLU A 127 0.73 -18.96 5.43
N GLN A 128 0.70 -17.79 4.80
CA GLN A 128 1.60 -17.40 3.71
C GLN A 128 2.99 -16.97 4.21
N PHE A 129 3.07 -16.15 5.25
CA PHE A 129 4.31 -15.50 5.68
C PHE A 129 4.84 -15.97 7.04
N GLY A 130 4.09 -16.76 7.80
CA GLY A 130 4.49 -17.21 9.14
C GLY A 130 5.43 -18.42 9.16
N LYS A 131 5.55 -19.16 8.05
CA LYS A 131 6.29 -20.45 8.00
C LYS A 131 7.77 -20.29 7.62
N ASN A 132 8.13 -19.20 6.96
CA ASN A 132 9.51 -18.95 6.50
C ASN A 132 10.08 -17.74 7.25
N PRO A 133 11.20 -17.88 7.99
CA PRO A 133 11.83 -16.76 8.70
C PRO A 133 12.13 -15.54 7.83
N GLN A 134 12.36 -15.71 6.52
CA GLN A 134 12.61 -14.60 5.59
C GLN A 134 11.36 -13.74 5.35
N THR A 135 10.16 -14.31 5.43
CA THR A 135 8.89 -13.60 5.17
C THR A 135 8.17 -13.17 6.44
N VAL A 136 8.58 -13.66 7.62
CA VAL A 136 8.06 -13.22 8.93
C VAL A 136 8.09 -11.70 9.12
N PRO A 137 9.11 -10.93 8.67
CA PRO A 137 9.08 -9.48 8.75
C PRO A 137 7.85 -8.85 8.09
N ILE A 138 7.33 -9.43 7.00
CA ILE A 138 6.10 -8.97 6.33
C ILE A 138 4.90 -9.15 7.24
N LEU A 139 4.76 -10.34 7.85
CA LEU A 139 3.66 -10.65 8.76
C LEU A 139 3.67 -9.72 9.97
N LEU A 140 4.83 -9.57 10.61
CA LEU A 140 4.96 -8.71 11.79
C LEU A 140 4.66 -7.24 11.47
N GLU A 141 5.12 -6.75 10.32
CA GLU A 141 4.83 -5.39 9.88
C GLU A 141 3.32 -5.20 9.62
N PHE A 142 2.69 -6.13 8.89
CA PHE A 142 1.26 -6.07 8.64
C PHE A 142 0.45 -6.07 9.95
N LEU A 143 0.77 -6.98 10.89
CA LEU A 143 0.11 -7.04 12.19
C LEU A 143 0.34 -5.79 13.05
N THR A 144 1.41 -5.05 12.78
CA THR A 144 1.70 -3.78 13.44
C THR A 144 0.83 -2.65 12.88
N VAL A 145 0.73 -2.53 11.55
CA VAL A 145 0.03 -1.40 10.91
C VAL A 145 -1.48 -1.61 10.78
N PHE A 146 -1.94 -2.84 10.60
CA PHE A 146 -3.35 -3.14 10.35
C PHE A 146 -4.30 -2.66 11.48
N PRO A 147 -4.00 -2.85 12.78
CA PRO A 147 -4.82 -2.30 13.86
C PRO A 147 -4.83 -0.77 13.87
N GLN A 148 -3.74 -0.12 13.43
CA GLN A 148 -3.63 1.34 13.40
C GLN A 148 -4.55 1.92 12.32
N GLU A 149 -4.62 1.29 11.14
CA GLU A 149 -5.50 1.74 10.06
C GLU A 149 -6.99 1.57 10.44
N ILE A 150 -7.36 0.52 11.17
CA ILE A 150 -8.74 0.34 11.68
C ILE A 150 -9.20 1.50 12.56
N VAL A 151 -8.29 2.06 13.36
CA VAL A 151 -8.61 3.09 14.36
C VAL A 151 -8.40 4.50 13.81
N GLY A 152 -7.33 4.71 13.03
CA GLY A 152 -6.84 6.03 12.65
C GLY A 152 -7.17 6.46 11.22
N ASN A 153 -7.51 5.53 10.31
CA ASN A 153 -7.73 5.88 8.92
C ASN A 153 -9.19 6.25 8.64
N GLN A 154 -9.47 7.55 8.73
CA GLN A 154 -10.79 8.12 8.44
C GLN A 154 -11.06 8.32 6.93
N LYS A 155 -10.06 8.07 6.07
CA LYS A 155 -10.15 8.37 4.64
C LYS A 155 -10.75 7.22 3.84
N ILE A 156 -10.71 6.01 4.37
CA ILE A 156 -11.24 4.81 3.71
C ILE A 156 -12.62 4.43 4.26
N LYS A 157 -13.44 3.79 3.42
CA LYS A 157 -14.72 3.23 3.85
C LYS A 157 -14.48 1.83 4.43
N ILE A 158 -14.54 1.67 5.75
CA ILE A 158 -14.42 0.33 6.35
C ILE A 158 -15.68 -0.48 6.00
N LEU A 159 -15.53 -1.47 5.13
CA LEU A 159 -16.60 -2.37 4.68
C LEU A 159 -16.56 -3.71 5.43
N VAL A 160 -15.39 -4.10 5.94
CA VAL A 160 -15.22 -5.38 6.66
C VAL A 160 -15.52 -5.21 8.15
N ARG A 161 -16.53 -5.92 8.64
CA ARG A 161 -16.79 -6.09 10.07
C ARG A 161 -16.05 -7.32 10.59
N THR A 162 -14.75 -7.25 10.79
CA THR A 162 -14.03 -8.32 11.50
C THR A 162 -14.38 -8.30 13.00
N PRO A 163 -14.36 -9.44 13.72
CA PRO A 163 -14.46 -9.46 15.17
C PRO A 163 -13.42 -8.57 15.86
N PHE A 164 -12.28 -8.35 15.17
CA PHE A 164 -11.20 -7.47 15.60
C PHE A 164 -11.60 -5.98 15.48
N SER A 165 -12.23 -5.58 14.37
CA SER A 165 -12.70 -4.20 14.14
C SER A 165 -13.74 -3.74 15.16
N SER A 166 -14.73 -4.59 15.48
CA SER A 166 -15.78 -4.27 16.44
C SER A 166 -15.25 -4.18 17.88
N ARG A 167 -14.29 -5.03 18.26
CA ARG A 167 -13.65 -4.96 19.59
C ARG A 167 -12.72 -3.75 19.73
N LEU A 168 -11.95 -3.41 18.70
CA LEU A 168 -11.05 -2.24 18.73
C LEU A 168 -11.81 -0.92 18.71
N GLN A 169 -12.83 -0.78 17.85
CA GLN A 169 -13.67 0.42 17.82
C GLN A 169 -14.38 0.63 19.16
N ASN A 170 -14.93 -0.44 19.76
CA ASN A 170 -15.55 -0.36 21.09
C ASN A 170 -14.54 0.01 22.18
N HIS A 171 -13.33 -0.57 22.19
CA HIS A 171 -12.29 -0.22 23.17
C HIS A 171 -11.84 1.25 23.05
N TYR A 172 -11.75 1.78 21.83
CA TYR A 172 -11.35 3.18 21.60
C TYR A 172 -12.47 4.17 21.90
N MET A 173 -13.72 3.87 21.53
CA MET A 173 -14.91 4.64 21.90
C MET A 173 -15.04 4.76 23.43
N LEU A 174 -14.77 3.68 24.15
CA LEU A 174 -14.75 3.69 25.62
C LEU A 174 -13.64 4.61 26.17
N ARG A 175 -12.44 4.62 25.59
CA ARG A 175 -11.36 5.53 26.03
C ARG A 175 -11.67 7.00 25.76
N LEU A 176 -12.29 7.33 24.63
CA LEU A 176 -12.72 8.70 24.32
C LEU A 176 -13.84 9.16 25.25
N ALA A 177 -14.80 8.29 25.57
CA ALA A 177 -15.86 8.56 26.53
C ALA A 177 -15.36 8.68 27.99
N SER A 178 -14.22 8.06 28.32
CA SER A 178 -13.56 8.15 29.63
C SER A 178 -12.70 9.41 29.79
N SER A 179 -12.54 10.19 28.72
CA SER A 179 -11.68 11.39 28.67
C SER A 179 -12.49 12.69 28.56
N CYS A 180 -13.81 12.63 28.76
CA CYS A 180 -14.72 13.78 28.90
C CYS A 180 -15.25 13.88 30.33
#